data_AF-A0A1X7V8Z4-F1
#
_entry.id   AF-A0A1X7V8Z4-F1
#
_cell.length_a   1.000
_cell.length_b   1.000
_cell.length_c   1.000
_cell.angle_alpha   90.00
_cell.angle_beta   90.00
_cell.angle_gamma   90.00
#
_symmetry.space_group_name_H-M   'P 1'
#
loop_
_entity.id
_entity.type
_entity.pdbx_description
1 polymer ?
#
loop_
_entity_poly.entity_id
_entity_poly.type
_entity_poly.pdbx_seq_one_letter_code
_entity_poly.pdbx_strand_id
1 'polypeptide(L)'
;MALGANRKCRIGSNSTIVAWCYFAREVGLTVLERDSQPLGGPGKVVEVDESKFGKRKFNRGLRVDGQWVFGGIERGLKRCFMVTLQDRSVATLIPLIKKYILQGTKVITNC
;
A
#
# COMPACT_ATOMS: atom_id res chain seq x y z
N MET A 1 -17.33 -33.90 -27.95
CA MET A 1 -17.42 -33.59 -26.51
C MET A 1 -16.02 -33.22 -26.04
N ALA A 2 -15.82 -31.99 -25.55
CA ALA A 2 -14.52 -31.30 -25.54
C ALA A 2 -13.47 -31.89 -24.57
N LEU A 3 -12.25 -32.07 -25.06
CA LEU A 3 -11.04 -32.38 -24.27
C LEU A 3 -10.55 -31.09 -23.59
N GLY A 4 -10.48 -31.11 -22.26
CA GLY A 4 -10.00 -30.00 -21.43
C GLY A 4 -8.51 -29.75 -21.62
N ALA A 5 -8.16 -28.54 -22.07
CA ALA A 5 -6.80 -28.08 -22.20
C ALA A 5 -6.19 -27.79 -20.81
N ASN A 6 -5.43 -28.73 -20.29
CA ASN A 6 -4.57 -28.56 -19.11
C ASN A 6 -3.33 -27.74 -19.51
N ARG A 7 -3.49 -26.42 -19.73
CA ARG A 7 -2.37 -25.51 -19.97
C ARG A 7 -1.65 -25.24 -18.65
N LYS A 8 -0.71 -26.11 -18.28
CA LYS A 8 0.36 -25.73 -17.34
C LYS A 8 1.11 -24.54 -17.95
N CYS A 9 0.84 -23.33 -17.46
CA CYS A 9 1.63 -22.16 -17.79
C CYS A 9 3.07 -22.46 -17.38
N ARG A 10 4.00 -22.59 -18.34
CA ARG A 10 5.43 -22.67 -18.03
C ARG A 10 5.82 -21.32 -17.46
N ILE A 11 5.88 -21.26 -16.13
CA ILE A 11 6.40 -20.10 -15.41
C ILE A 11 7.83 -19.88 -15.94
N GLY A 12 8.14 -18.67 -16.42
CA GLY A 12 9.45 -18.33 -17.00
C GLY A 12 10.61 -18.58 -16.03
N SER A 13 11.86 -18.41 -16.47
CA SER A 13 13.03 -18.50 -15.58
C SER A 13 12.87 -17.55 -14.37
N ASN A 14 13.57 -17.84 -13.27
CA ASN A 14 13.55 -16.96 -12.09
C ASN A 14 13.82 -15.49 -12.45
N SER A 15 14.71 -15.24 -13.42
CA SER A 15 14.97 -13.91 -13.95
C SER A 15 13.75 -13.26 -14.60
N THR A 16 12.97 -14.00 -15.40
CA THR A 16 11.73 -13.50 -16.02
C THR A 16 10.68 -13.18 -14.97
N ILE A 17 10.49 -14.04 -13.96
CA ILE A 17 9.54 -13.80 -12.87
C ILE A 17 9.91 -12.53 -12.11
N VAL A 18 11.19 -12.39 -11.74
CA VAL A 18 11.69 -11.24 -11.01
C VAL A 18 11.52 -9.95 -11.82
N ALA A 19 11.88 -9.97 -13.11
CA ALA A 19 11.68 -8.83 -14.01
C ALA A 19 10.20 -8.43 -14.11
N TRP A 20 9.30 -9.41 -14.25
CA TRP A 20 7.85 -9.15 -14.27
C TRP A 20 7.34 -8.56 -12.95
N CYS A 21 7.83 -9.07 -11.81
CA CYS A 21 7.49 -8.50 -10.50
C CYS A 21 7.98 -7.06 -10.34
N TYR A 22 9.17 -6.72 -10.85
CA TYR A 22 9.66 -5.34 -10.84
C TYR A 22 8.77 -4.45 -11.70
N PHE A 23 8.46 -4.86 -12.93
CA PHE A 23 7.57 -4.11 -13.82
C PHE A 23 6.19 -3.87 -13.19
N ALA A 24 5.56 -4.93 -12.65
CA ALA A 24 4.25 -4.81 -12.01
C ALA A 24 4.28 -3.85 -10.80
N ARG A 25 5.36 -3.87 -10.01
CA ARG A 25 5.54 -2.93 -8.88
C ARG A 25 5.71 -1.50 -9.37
N GLU A 26 6.50 -1.27 -10.40
CA GLU A 26 6.75 0.06 -10.95
C GLU A 26 5.46 0.69 -11.51
N VAL A 27 4.66 -0.09 -12.24
CA VAL A 27 3.33 0.33 -12.71
C VAL A 27 2.44 0.67 -11.51
N GLY A 28 2.41 -0.16 -10.48
CA GLY A 28 1.64 0.09 -9.27
C GLY A 28 2.05 1.38 -8.55
N LEU A 29 3.36 1.61 -8.40
CA LEU A 29 3.90 2.82 -7.79
C LEU A 29 3.54 4.06 -8.61
N THR A 30 3.66 3.98 -9.94
CA THR A 30 3.30 5.09 -10.83
C THR A 30 1.82 5.49 -10.68
N VAL A 31 0.92 4.50 -10.58
CA VAL A 31 -0.51 4.75 -10.37
C VAL A 31 -0.74 5.37 -8.99
N LEU A 32 -0.11 4.82 -7.94
CA LEU A 32 -0.24 5.34 -6.59
C LEU A 32 0.25 6.80 -6.49
N GLU A 33 1.39 7.15 -7.10
CA GLU A 33 1.93 8.50 -7.07
C GLU A 33 1.05 9.49 -7.84
N ARG A 34 0.50 9.09 -8.99
CA ARG A 34 -0.38 9.95 -9.82
C ARG A 34 -1.75 10.17 -9.20
N ASP A 35 -2.35 9.11 -8.65
CA ASP A 35 -3.74 9.12 -8.19
C ASP A 35 -3.88 9.45 -6.70
N SER A 36 -2.75 9.59 -5.99
CA SER A 36 -2.72 9.97 -4.58
C SER A 36 -3.24 11.40 -4.39
N GLN A 37 -4.53 11.49 -4.08
CA GLN A 37 -5.26 12.73 -3.81
C GLN A 37 -5.85 12.69 -2.38
N PRO A 38 -6.23 13.84 -1.80
CA PRO A 38 -6.99 13.86 -0.55
C PRO A 38 -8.25 13.00 -0.62
N LEU A 39 -8.45 12.17 0.40
CA LEU A 39 -9.53 11.18 0.50
C LEU A 39 -10.63 11.64 1.46
N GLY A 40 -11.81 11.06 1.30
CA GLY A 40 -12.92 11.24 2.21
C GLY A 40 -13.78 12.48 1.92
N GLY A 41 -14.23 13.13 2.98
CA GLY A 41 -15.22 14.22 3.00
C GLY A 41 -16.42 13.88 3.88
N PRO A 42 -17.39 14.80 4.01
CA PRO A 42 -18.60 14.57 4.79
C PRO A 42 -19.32 13.28 4.40
N GLY A 43 -19.62 12.44 5.39
CA GLY A 43 -20.31 11.16 5.19
C GLY A 43 -19.42 10.04 4.61
N LYS A 44 -18.12 10.28 4.42
CA LYS A 44 -17.16 9.27 3.96
C LYS A 44 -16.37 8.67 5.13
N VAL A 45 -15.92 7.44 4.92
CA VAL A 45 -15.08 6.71 5.86
C VAL A 45 -13.74 6.39 5.20
N VAL A 46 -12.64 6.76 5.86
CA VAL A 46 -11.29 6.42 5.41
C VAL A 46 -10.61 5.59 6.48
N GLU A 47 -10.05 4.46 6.08
CA GLU A 47 -9.17 3.66 6.92
C GLU A 47 -7.74 4.14 6.74
N VAL A 48 -7.01 4.33 7.84
CA VAL A 48 -5.61 4.72 7.84
C VAL A 48 -4.78 3.76 8.67
N ASP A 49 -3.56 3.48 8.21
CA ASP A 49 -2.64 2.55 8.87
C ASP A 49 -1.17 2.98 8.74
N GLU A 50 -0.35 2.58 9.71
CA GLU A 50 1.10 2.72 9.68
C GLU A 50 1.79 1.35 9.68
N SER A 51 2.50 1.04 8.60
CA SER A 51 3.20 -0.24 8.45
C SER A 51 4.70 -0.03 8.26
N LYS A 52 5.54 -0.80 8.97
CA LYS A 52 7.00 -0.77 8.80
C LYS A 52 7.46 -1.88 7.86
N PHE A 53 7.96 -1.51 6.69
CA PHE A 53 8.48 -2.42 5.67
C PHE A 53 9.98 -2.59 5.80
N GLY A 54 10.44 -3.81 6.05
CA GLY A 54 11.87 -4.12 6.07
C GLY A 54 12.14 -5.57 5.69
N LYS A 55 13.42 -5.91 5.50
CA LYS A 55 13.83 -7.28 5.14
C LYS A 55 13.96 -8.16 6.40
N ARG A 56 13.12 -9.21 6.51
CA ARG A 56 13.30 -10.26 7.52
C ARG A 56 14.56 -11.06 7.21
N LYS A 57 15.47 -11.22 8.17
CA LYS A 57 16.55 -12.21 8.11
C LYS A 57 16.07 -13.47 8.83
N PHE A 58 15.90 -14.59 8.11
CA PHE A 58 15.60 -15.93 8.67
C PHE A 58 14.29 -16.09 9.48
N ASN A 59 13.22 -15.32 9.22
CA ASN A 59 11.87 -15.52 9.80
C ASN A 59 11.79 -15.63 11.34
N ARG A 60 12.74 -15.07 12.10
CA ARG A 60 12.72 -15.03 13.58
C ARG A 60 12.84 -13.58 14.10
N GLY A 61 12.13 -13.25 15.19
CA GLY A 61 12.35 -12.02 15.99
C GLY A 61 11.48 -10.78 15.68
N LEU A 62 11.70 -9.72 16.48
CA LEU A 62 10.97 -8.43 16.52
C LEU A 62 11.75 -7.29 15.81
N ARG A 63 10.99 -6.37 15.20
CA ARG A 63 11.33 -5.17 14.40
C ARG A 63 12.40 -5.28 13.31
N VAL A 64 11.93 -5.06 12.09
CA VAL A 64 12.72 -4.99 10.88
C VAL A 64 13.34 -3.60 10.74
N ASP A 65 14.63 -3.54 10.43
CA ASP A 65 15.24 -2.31 9.95
C ASP A 65 14.65 -2.01 8.57
N GLY A 66 14.04 -0.85 8.41
CA GLY A 66 13.05 -0.67 7.35
C GLY A 66 12.33 0.67 7.35
N GLN A 67 11.65 0.94 6.25
CA GLN A 67 10.95 2.18 5.96
C GLN A 67 9.53 2.13 6.54
N TRP A 68 9.11 3.19 7.22
CA TRP A 68 7.71 3.34 7.59
C TRP A 68 6.90 3.79 6.37
N VAL A 69 5.68 3.30 6.26
CA VAL A 69 4.72 3.75 5.26
C VAL A 69 3.43 4.07 5.99
N PHE A 70 2.93 5.27 5.76
CA PHE A 70 1.61 5.70 6.15
C PHE A 70 0.72 5.68 4.93
N GLY A 71 -0.44 5.03 5.04
CA GLY A 71 -1.37 4.94 3.93
C GLY A 71 -2.82 5.00 4.40
N GLY A 72 -3.71 5.25 3.45
CA GLY A 72 -5.13 5.20 3.70
C GLY A 72 -5.94 4.80 2.48
N ILE A 73 -7.11 4.22 2.73
CA ILE A 73 -8.06 3.78 1.71
C ILE A 73 -9.47 4.25 2.07
N GLU A 74 -10.18 4.81 1.10
CA GLU A 74 -11.57 5.23 1.28
C GLU A 74 -12.49 4.01 1.17
N ARG A 75 -13.31 3.73 2.19
CA ARG A 75 -14.23 2.57 2.13
C ARG A 75 -15.26 2.74 1.02
N GLY A 76 -15.45 1.67 0.24
CA GLY A 76 -16.43 1.63 -0.86
C GLY A 76 -15.93 2.24 -2.18
N LEU A 77 -14.84 3.01 -2.15
CA LEU A 77 -14.13 3.44 -3.34
C LEU A 77 -12.76 2.75 -3.41
N LYS A 78 -12.16 2.63 -4.60
CA LYS A 78 -10.80 2.08 -4.76
C LYS A 78 -9.71 3.15 -4.70
N ARG A 79 -9.98 4.27 -4.00
CA ARG A 79 -9.04 5.40 -3.87
C ARG A 79 -8.17 5.20 -2.63
N CYS A 80 -6.87 5.34 -2.80
CA CYS A 80 -5.90 5.19 -1.73
C CYS A 80 -4.71 6.14 -1.89
N PHE A 81 -3.97 6.36 -0.81
CA PHE A 81 -2.67 7.02 -0.82
C PHE A 81 -1.66 6.19 -0.03
N MET A 82 -0.38 6.33 -0.35
CA MET A 82 0.74 5.81 0.43
C MET A 82 1.88 6.83 0.45
N VAL A 83 2.47 7.03 1.63
CA VAL A 83 3.57 7.96 1.85
C VAL A 83 4.62 7.27 2.69
N THR A 84 5.88 7.35 2.26
CA THR A 84 6.99 6.81 3.05
C THR A 84 7.42 7.81 4.12
N LEU A 85 7.76 7.31 5.31
CA LEU A 85 8.13 8.09 6.49
C LEU A 85 9.46 7.62 7.07
N GLN A 86 10.20 8.57 7.66
CA GLN A 86 11.39 8.26 8.47
C GLN A 86 11.00 7.74 9.86
N ASP A 87 9.99 8.36 10.48
CA ASP A 87 9.44 7.95 11.77
C ASP A 87 7.90 8.05 11.80
N ARG A 88 7.30 7.43 12.82
CA ARG A 88 5.85 7.45 13.07
C ARG A 88 5.47 8.41 14.20
N SER A 89 6.25 9.47 14.41
CA SER A 89 5.95 10.43 15.47
C SER A 89 4.66 11.18 15.15
N VAL A 90 3.99 11.67 16.20
CA VAL A 90 2.79 12.51 16.07
C VAL A 90 3.08 13.76 15.23
N ALA A 91 4.29 14.32 15.37
CA ALA A 91 4.74 15.49 14.60
C ALA A 91 4.81 15.19 13.08
N THR A 92 5.12 13.95 12.69
CA THR A 92 5.15 13.51 11.29
C THR A 92 3.75 13.15 10.78
N LEU A 93 2.93 12.47 11.59
CA LEU A 93 1.62 11.95 11.16
C LEU A 93 0.52 13.01 11.09
N ILE A 94 0.46 13.94 12.03
CA ILE A 94 -0.59 14.99 12.07
C ILE A 94 -0.64 15.81 10.77
N PRO A 95 0.49 16.34 10.23
CA PRO A 95 0.47 17.08 8.97
C PRO A 95 0.00 16.23 7.79
N LEU A 96 0.35 14.94 7.76
CA LEU A 96 -0.02 14.04 6.67
C LEU A 96 -1.51 13.71 6.71
N ILE A 97 -2.07 13.46 7.90
CA ILE A 97 -3.52 13.29 8.05
C ILE A 97 -4.24 14.54 7.54
N LYS A 98 -3.80 15.74 7.92
CA LYS A 98 -4.40 17.00 7.43
C LYS A 98 -4.26 17.20 5.93
N LYS A 99 -3.18 16.69 5.32
CA LYS A 99 -2.92 16.78 3.89
C LYS A 99 -3.79 15.80 3.09
N TYR A 100 -3.94 14.57 3.57
CA TYR A 100 -4.52 13.47 2.80
C TYR A 100 -5.95 13.11 3.21
N ILE A 101 -6.48 13.65 4.31
CA ILE A 101 -7.85 13.41 4.77
C ILE A 101 -8.63 14.72 4.74
N LEU A 102 -9.71 14.73 3.97
CA LEU A 102 -10.62 15.88 3.88
C LEU A 102 -11.39 16.09 5.20
N GLN A 103 -11.76 17.33 5.50
CA GLN A 103 -12.55 17.64 6.69
C GLN A 103 -13.92 16.96 6.66
N GLY A 104 -14.44 16.61 7.84
CA GLY A 104 -15.72 15.90 7.98
C GLY A 104 -15.67 14.40 7.67
N THR A 105 -14.48 13.86 7.36
CA THR A 105 -14.27 12.41 7.18
C THR A 105 -14.32 11.67 8.50
N LYS A 106 -14.96 10.51 8.54
CA LYS A 106 -14.81 9.55 9.63
C LYS A 106 -13.56 8.70 9.39
N VAL A 107 -12.54 8.87 10.24
CA VAL A 107 -11.29 8.10 10.15
C VAL A 107 -11.38 6.87 11.05
N ILE A 108 -10.97 5.71 10.53
CA ILE A 108 -10.81 4.46 11.28
C ILE A 108 -9.32 4.09 11.26
N THR A 109 -8.77 3.77 12.42
CA THR A 109 -7.39 3.29 12.57
C THR A 109 -7.37 2.14 13.57
N ASN A 110 -6.51 1.15 13.33
CA ASN A 110 -6.31 0.04 14.25
C ASN A 110 -5.19 0.45 15.21
N CYS A 111 -5.56 0.84 16.43
CA CYS A 111 -4.64 1.25 17.49
C CYS A 111 -3.57 0.20 17.82
#